data_AF-J9E3E0-F1
#
_entry.id   AF-J9E3E0-F1
#
_cell.length_a   1.000
_cell.length_b   1.000
_cell.length_c   1.000
_cell.angle_alpha   90.00
_cell.angle_beta   90.00
_cell.angle_gamma   90.00
#
_symmetry.space_group_name_H-M   'P 1'
#
loop_
_entity.id
_entity.type
_entity.pdbx_description
1 polymer ?
#
loop_
_entity_poly.entity_id
_entity_poly.type
_entity_poly.pdbx_seq_one_letter_code
_entity_poly.pdbx_strand_id
1 'polypeptide(L)'
;MKDLEKIAPKKKGIVPQSVKEVTQLLVDEGLVECEKIGTFVCYWAFPSQAMIIRKKQSQELDEKIYSLETKLQELKADAAVVKKGKEATVEREKLQLQINELQTKHETLMKKLEKLNEEGPEAIARLESETTKIRDKANRWTDNIFAAKKWCKKKFNIEEKVLNAQFEIPSELDYLD
;
A
#
# COMPACT_ATOMS: atom_id res chain seq x y z
N MET A 1 6.01 -50.25 30.10
CA MET A 1 4.78 -50.91 29.59
C MET A 1 4.71 -52.39 29.93
N LYS A 2 5.65 -53.23 29.46
CA LYS A 2 5.63 -54.69 29.71
C LYS A 2 5.52 -55.08 31.19
N ASP A 3 6.12 -54.31 32.09
CA ASP A 3 6.02 -54.57 33.54
C ASP A 3 4.65 -54.20 34.11
N LEU A 4 4.04 -53.12 33.64
CA LEU A 4 2.68 -52.74 34.01
C LEU A 4 1.66 -53.79 33.54
N GLU A 5 1.82 -54.34 32.33
CA GLU A 5 0.97 -55.42 31.81
C GLU A 5 1.04 -56.70 32.67
N LYS A 6 2.15 -56.93 33.38
CA LYS A 6 2.29 -58.07 34.31
C LYS A 6 1.69 -57.77 35.70
N ILE A 7 1.83 -56.54 36.19
CA ILE A 7 1.47 -56.17 37.56
C ILE A 7 0.00 -55.74 37.68
N ALA A 8 -0.50 -54.96 36.72
CA ALA A 8 -1.82 -54.35 36.79
C ALA A 8 -2.97 -55.38 36.83
N PRO A 9 -2.97 -56.47 36.04
CA PRO A 9 -4.01 -57.48 36.13
C PRO A 9 -4.03 -58.18 37.49
N LYS A 10 -2.84 -58.50 38.03
CA LYS A 10 -2.71 -59.21 39.31
C LYS A 10 -3.11 -58.36 40.51
N LYS A 11 -2.74 -57.07 40.53
CA LYS A 11 -2.98 -56.19 41.69
C LYS A 11 -4.30 -55.44 41.63
N LYS A 12 -4.79 -55.12 40.44
CA LYS A 12 -5.95 -54.23 40.25
C LYS A 12 -7.11 -54.90 39.51
N GLY A 13 -6.96 -56.17 39.11
CA GLY A 13 -8.02 -56.92 38.43
C GLY A 13 -8.35 -56.42 37.02
N ILE A 14 -7.46 -55.66 36.40
CA ILE A 14 -7.66 -55.10 35.05
C ILE A 14 -7.40 -56.19 34.01
N VAL A 15 -8.21 -56.23 32.94
CA VAL A 15 -8.00 -57.17 31.82
C VAL A 15 -6.63 -56.91 31.19
N PRO A 16 -5.75 -57.92 31.01
CA PRO A 16 -4.39 -57.71 30.52
C PRO A 16 -4.29 -56.90 29.21
N GLN A 17 -5.25 -57.10 28.31
CA GLN A 17 -5.29 -56.43 27.01
C GLN A 17 -5.63 -54.94 27.11
N SER A 18 -6.34 -54.50 28.16
CA SER A 18 -6.73 -53.09 28.33
C SER A 18 -5.74 -52.27 29.15
N VAL A 19 -4.72 -52.90 29.77
CA VAL A 19 -3.74 -52.18 30.62
C VAL A 19 -3.09 -51.02 29.87
N LYS A 20 -2.77 -51.20 28.59
CA LYS A 20 -2.18 -50.15 27.76
C LYS A 20 -3.12 -48.97 27.54
N GLU A 21 -4.37 -49.24 27.20
CA GLU A 21 -5.40 -48.23 26.98
C GLU A 21 -5.70 -47.46 28.27
N VAL A 22 -5.90 -48.16 29.38
CA VAL A 22 -6.13 -47.53 30.69
C VAL A 22 -4.93 -46.69 31.14
N THR A 23 -3.70 -47.18 30.94
CA THR A 23 -2.50 -46.39 31.27
C THR A 23 -2.43 -45.13 30.43
N GLN A 24 -2.75 -45.21 29.14
CA GLN A 24 -2.75 -44.03 28.27
C GLN A 24 -3.82 -43.02 28.69
N LEU A 25 -5.03 -43.47 29.03
CA LEU A 25 -6.08 -42.59 29.56
C LEU A 25 -5.63 -41.86 30.82
N LEU A 26 -4.95 -42.55 31.75
CA LEU A 26 -4.42 -41.91 32.96
C LEU A 26 -3.31 -40.88 32.66
N VAL A 27 -2.54 -41.10 31.59
CA VAL A 27 -1.54 -40.14 31.12
C VAL A 27 -2.22 -38.93 30.47
N ASP A 28 -3.23 -39.16 29.63
CA ASP A 28 -3.97 -38.10 28.94
C ASP A 28 -4.74 -37.21 29.93
N GLU A 29 -5.23 -37.77 31.03
CA GLU A 29 -5.85 -37.03 32.15
C GLU A 29 -4.82 -36.37 33.09
N GLY A 30 -3.52 -36.56 32.88
CA GLY A 30 -2.45 -35.98 33.71
C GLY A 30 -2.34 -36.60 35.11
N LEU A 31 -2.92 -37.78 35.33
CA LEU A 31 -2.85 -38.51 36.60
C LEU A 31 -1.58 -39.36 36.70
N VAL A 32 -1.04 -39.80 35.57
CA VAL A 32 0.21 -40.56 35.45
C VAL A 32 1.14 -39.81 34.51
N GLU A 33 2.36 -39.56 34.95
CA GLU A 33 3.40 -39.01 34.09
C GLU A 33 4.01 -40.14 33.26
N CYS A 34 4.37 -39.83 32.01
CA CYS A 34 5.13 -40.74 31.17
C CYS A 34 6.34 -40.03 30.58
N GLU A 35 7.49 -40.70 30.59
CA GLU A 35 8.69 -40.22 29.94
C GLU A 35 9.42 -41.36 29.23
N LYS A 36 9.93 -41.05 28.04
CA LYS A 36 10.71 -41.97 27.23
C LYS A 36 12.19 -41.78 27.54
N ILE A 37 12.80 -42.80 28.14
CA ILE A 37 14.22 -42.85 28.45
C ILE A 37 14.87 -43.92 27.57
N GLY A 38 15.50 -43.47 26.48
CA GLY A 38 16.09 -44.34 25.47
C GLY A 38 15.04 -45.20 24.76
N THR A 39 15.13 -46.52 24.92
CA THR A 39 14.18 -47.50 24.36
C THR A 39 13.03 -47.84 25.30
N PHE A 40 13.04 -47.34 26.54
CA PHE A 40 12.04 -47.63 27.55
C PHE A 40 11.10 -46.43 27.77
N VAL A 41 9.84 -46.73 28.10
CA VAL A 41 8.86 -45.72 28.55
C VAL A 41 8.54 -46.02 30.01
N CYS A 42 8.87 -45.05 30.86
CA CYS A 42 8.65 -45.08 32.29
C CYS A 42 7.33 -44.36 32.61
N TYR A 43 6.58 -44.91 33.54
CA TYR A 43 5.32 -44.35 34.02
C TYR A 43 5.37 -44.23 35.53
N TRP A 44 5.00 -43.07 36.08
CA TRP A 44 4.96 -42.86 37.52
C TRP A 44 3.86 -41.87 37.91
N ALA A 45 3.44 -41.92 39.17
CA ALA A 45 2.52 -40.95 39.74
C ALA A 45 2.91 -40.70 41.19
N PHE A 46 3.09 -39.43 41.57
CA PHE A 46 3.36 -39.02 42.95
C PHE A 46 2.15 -38.27 43.51
N PRO A 47 1.74 -38.51 44.77
CA PRO A 47 0.63 -37.78 45.39
C PRO A 47 0.81 -36.25 45.39
N SER A 48 2.06 -35.77 45.45
CA SER A 48 2.40 -34.35 45.43
C SER A 48 2.40 -33.71 44.03
N GLN A 49 2.41 -34.50 42.95
CA GLN A 49 2.61 -33.99 41.59
C GLN A 49 1.50 -33.03 41.17
N ALA A 50 0.24 -33.39 41.42
CA ALA A 50 -0.90 -32.53 41.09
C ALA A 50 -0.83 -31.17 41.81
N MET A 51 -0.34 -31.15 43.06
CA MET A 51 -0.14 -29.91 43.81
C MET A 51 1.00 -29.09 43.21
N ILE A 52 2.12 -29.71 42.84
CA ILE A 52 3.27 -29.03 42.23
C ILE A 52 2.89 -28.40 40.89
N ILE A 53 2.18 -29.13 40.02
CA ILE A 53 1.71 -28.63 38.72
C ILE A 53 0.79 -27.43 38.90
N ARG A 54 -0.22 -27.54 39.78
CA ARG A 54 -1.15 -26.43 40.04
C ARG A 54 -0.44 -25.23 40.64
N LYS A 55 0.53 -25.43 41.54
CA LYS A 55 1.32 -24.34 42.11
C LYS A 55 2.15 -23.63 41.05
N LYS A 56 2.80 -24.38 40.16
CA LYS A 56 3.54 -23.82 39.02
C LYS A 56 2.62 -23.02 38.10
N GLN A 57 1.46 -23.57 37.74
CA GLN A 57 0.46 -22.88 36.92
C GLN A 57 -0.04 -21.58 37.58
N SER A 58 -0.28 -21.60 38.90
CA SER A 58 -0.64 -20.39 39.65
C SER A 58 0.46 -19.33 39.56
N GLN A 59 1.72 -19.72 39.80
CA GLN A 59 2.86 -18.81 39.72
C GLN A 59 3.02 -18.20 38.33
N GLU A 60 2.90 -19.02 37.27
CA GLU A 60 2.96 -18.54 35.89
C GLU A 60 1.82 -17.57 35.55
N LEU A 61 0.62 -17.79 36.10
CA LEU A 61 -0.52 -16.88 35.93
C LEU A 61 -0.31 -15.58 36.71
N ASP A 62 0.20 -15.63 37.94
CA ASP A 62 0.52 -14.47 38.75
C ASP A 62 1.57 -13.58 38.07
N GLU A 63 2.63 -14.18 37.53
CA GLU A 63 3.65 -13.47 36.75
C GLU A 63 3.07 -12.80 35.49
N LYS A 64 2.17 -13.51 34.78
CA LYS A 64 1.48 -12.93 33.61
C LYS A 64 0.59 -11.75 34.00
N ILE A 65 -0.19 -11.87 35.07
CA ILE A 65 -1.03 -10.79 35.58
C ILE A 65 -0.16 -9.58 35.90
N TYR A 66 0.90 -9.76 36.68
CA TYR A 66 1.81 -8.67 37.03
C TYR A 66 2.41 -7.98 35.79
N SER A 67 2.85 -8.76 34.80
CA SER A 67 3.40 -8.22 33.55
C SER A 67 2.37 -7.43 32.74
N LEU A 68 1.11 -7.87 32.71
CA LEU A 68 0.02 -7.22 31.98
C LEU A 68 -0.42 -5.95 32.70
N GLU A 69 -0.49 -5.96 34.03
CA GLU A 69 -0.80 -4.79 34.84
C GLU A 69 0.25 -3.70 34.66
N THR A 70 1.54 -4.07 34.65
CA THR A 70 2.64 -3.14 34.38
C THR A 70 2.50 -2.50 33.00
N LYS A 71 2.31 -3.30 31.94
CA LYS A 71 2.10 -2.78 30.57
C LYS A 71 0.87 -1.90 30.46
N LEU A 72 -0.20 -2.25 31.17
CA LEU A 72 -1.43 -1.47 31.19
C LEU A 72 -1.24 -0.11 31.88
N GLN A 73 -0.43 -0.05 32.93
CA GLN A 73 -0.05 1.22 33.56
C GLN A 73 0.81 2.08 32.62
N GLU A 74 1.81 1.51 31.96
CA GLU A 74 2.64 2.20 30.95
C GLU A 74 1.77 2.77 29.82
N LEU A 75 0.91 1.95 29.22
CA LEU A 75 0.01 2.40 28.15
C LEU A 75 -0.96 3.49 28.59
N LYS A 76 -1.44 3.45 29.85
CA LYS A 76 -2.28 4.52 30.41
C LYS A 76 -1.49 5.81 30.58
N ALA A 77 -0.24 5.74 31.01
CA ALA A 77 0.63 6.91 31.13
C ALA A 77 0.91 7.53 29.76
N ASP A 78 1.27 6.71 28.76
CA ASP A 78 1.50 7.16 27.38
C ASP A 78 0.25 7.78 26.77
N ALA A 79 -0.92 7.16 26.97
CA ALA A 79 -2.18 7.70 26.50
C ALA A 79 -2.51 9.06 27.16
N ALA A 80 -2.17 9.25 28.44
CA ALA A 80 -2.34 10.54 29.12
C ALA A 80 -1.40 11.62 28.55
N VAL A 81 -0.14 11.26 28.25
CA VAL A 81 0.82 12.18 27.62
C VAL A 81 0.35 12.60 26.22
N VAL A 82 -0.10 11.67 25.39
CA VAL A 82 -0.58 11.97 24.02
C VAL A 82 -1.87 12.77 24.03
N LYS A 83 -2.75 12.55 25.02
CA LYS A 83 -3.97 13.34 25.19
C LYS A 83 -3.66 14.78 25.58
N LYS A 84 -2.60 15.01 26.37
CA LYS A 84 -2.16 16.36 26.74
C LYS A 84 -1.71 17.11 25.48
N GLY A 85 -2.46 18.14 25.09
CA GLY A 85 -2.25 18.90 23.85
C GLY A 85 -3.05 18.41 22.63
N LYS A 86 -3.77 17.30 22.75
CA LYS A 86 -4.76 16.82 21.76
C LYS A 86 -6.16 16.78 22.38
N GLU A 87 -6.44 17.69 23.30
CA GLU A 87 -7.76 17.83 23.88
C GLU A 87 -8.77 18.23 22.80
N ALA A 88 -9.97 17.69 22.88
CA ALA A 88 -11.07 18.07 22.01
C ALA A 88 -11.62 19.42 22.50
N THR A 89 -10.92 20.48 22.14
CA THR A 89 -11.36 21.86 22.41
C THR A 89 -12.05 22.43 21.18
N VAL A 90 -13.01 23.32 21.41
CA VAL A 90 -13.71 24.05 20.33
C VAL A 90 -12.71 24.81 19.45
N GLU A 91 -11.63 25.34 20.06
CA GLU A 91 -10.56 25.99 19.32
C GLU A 91 -9.84 25.05 18.34
N ARG A 92 -9.54 23.82 18.76
CA ARG A 92 -8.90 22.83 17.90
C ARG A 92 -9.80 22.43 16.74
N GLU A 93 -11.08 22.21 17.01
CA GLU A 93 -12.06 21.91 15.96
C GLU A 93 -12.15 23.06 14.95
N LYS A 94 -12.23 24.31 15.43
CA LYS A 94 -12.20 25.50 14.58
C LYS A 94 -10.92 25.60 13.75
N LEU A 95 -9.76 25.34 14.36
CA LEU A 95 -8.48 25.38 13.66
C LEU A 95 -8.40 24.26 12.61
N GLN A 96 -8.91 23.07 12.91
CA GLN A 96 -8.99 21.98 11.95
C GLN A 96 -9.89 22.32 10.75
N LEU A 97 -11.05 22.95 10.99
CA LEU A 97 -11.91 23.45 9.92
C LEU A 97 -11.19 24.50 9.07
N GLN A 98 -10.51 25.45 9.69
CA GLN A 98 -9.73 26.48 8.98
C GLN A 98 -8.60 25.88 8.15
N ILE A 99 -7.88 24.89 8.67
CA ILE A 99 -6.83 24.17 7.92
C ILE A 99 -7.44 23.51 6.69
N ASN A 100 -8.55 22.80 6.85
CA ASN A 100 -9.22 22.13 5.74
C ASN A 100 -9.69 23.14 4.68
N GLU A 101 -10.32 24.25 5.10
CA GLU A 101 -10.73 25.32 4.19
C GLU A 101 -9.56 25.94 3.42
N LEU A 102 -8.44 26.20 4.11
CA LEU A 102 -7.24 26.76 3.50
C LEU A 102 -6.60 25.78 2.52
N GLN A 103 -6.58 24.48 2.83
CA GLN A 103 -6.09 23.44 1.92
C GLN A 103 -6.94 23.39 0.64
N THR A 104 -8.27 23.38 0.77
CA THR A 104 -9.17 23.39 -0.40
C THR A 104 -9.00 24.67 -1.24
N LYS A 105 -8.85 25.83 -0.60
CA LYS A 105 -8.57 27.10 -1.29
C LYS A 105 -7.22 27.06 -2.02
N HIS A 106 -6.19 26.54 -1.37
CA HIS A 106 -4.87 26.39 -1.96
C HIS A 106 -4.91 25.51 -3.20
N GLU A 107 -5.52 24.32 -3.12
CA GLU A 107 -5.68 23.42 -4.27
C GLU A 107 -6.45 24.08 -5.43
N THR A 108 -7.51 24.82 -5.11
CA THR A 108 -8.30 25.55 -6.10
C THR A 108 -7.49 26.64 -6.79
N LEU A 109 -6.71 27.41 -6.02
CA LEU A 109 -5.85 28.46 -6.57
C LEU A 109 -4.71 27.88 -7.41
N MET A 110 -4.10 26.78 -6.98
CA MET A 110 -3.06 26.09 -7.76
C MET A 110 -3.60 25.63 -9.12
N LYS A 111 -4.79 25.02 -9.16
CA LYS A 111 -5.43 24.63 -10.43
C LYS A 111 -5.74 25.83 -11.32
N LYS A 112 -6.15 26.97 -10.75
CA LYS A 112 -6.37 28.21 -11.51
C LYS A 112 -5.07 28.77 -12.07
N LEU A 113 -3.99 28.70 -11.30
CA LEU A 113 -2.67 29.18 -11.70
C LEU A 113 -2.11 28.33 -12.84
N GLU A 114 -2.27 27.02 -12.78
CA GLU A 114 -1.90 26.09 -13.86
C GLU A 114 -2.65 26.41 -15.16
N LYS A 115 -3.98 26.58 -15.10
CA LYS A 115 -4.77 27.02 -16.25
C LYS A 115 -4.32 28.36 -16.81
N LEU A 116 -4.01 29.32 -15.94
CA LEU A 116 -3.50 30.63 -16.37
C LEU A 116 -2.10 30.52 -17.01
N ASN A 117 -1.30 29.54 -16.63
CA ASN A 117 -0.01 29.32 -17.27
C ASN A 117 -0.15 28.74 -18.69
N GLU A 118 -1.17 27.90 -18.92
CA GLU A 118 -1.44 27.28 -20.23
C GLU A 118 -2.24 28.20 -21.17
N GLU A 119 -3.22 28.92 -20.64
CA GLU A 119 -4.19 29.72 -21.41
C GLU A 119 -4.04 31.23 -21.16
N GLY A 120 -3.08 31.64 -20.34
CA GLY A 120 -2.93 33.05 -19.96
C GLY A 120 -2.31 33.92 -21.04
N PRO A 121 -2.23 35.23 -20.76
CA PRO A 121 -1.74 36.21 -21.71
C PRO A 121 -0.36 35.90 -22.27
N GLU A 122 0.55 35.35 -21.45
CA GLU A 122 1.90 34.97 -21.90
C GLU A 122 1.90 33.74 -22.82
N ALA A 123 1.02 32.77 -22.58
CA ALA A 123 0.86 31.62 -23.46
C ALA A 123 0.25 32.03 -24.80
N ILE A 124 -0.79 32.87 -24.76
CA ILE A 124 -1.42 33.45 -25.95
C ILE A 124 -0.40 34.29 -26.73
N ALA A 125 0.34 35.18 -26.08
CA ALA A 125 1.35 36.01 -26.75
C ALA A 125 2.47 35.17 -27.39
N ARG A 126 2.89 34.07 -26.74
CA ARG A 126 3.83 33.12 -27.33
C ARG A 126 3.26 32.46 -28.58
N LEU A 127 2.03 31.95 -28.50
CA LEU A 127 1.32 31.35 -29.63
C LEU A 127 1.11 32.33 -30.78
N GLU A 128 0.74 33.58 -30.51
CA GLU A 128 0.58 34.63 -31.51
C GLU A 128 1.92 34.91 -32.21
N SER A 129 2.99 35.13 -31.46
CA SER A 129 4.33 35.35 -32.03
C SER A 129 4.81 34.17 -32.88
N GLU A 130 4.58 32.93 -32.42
CA GLU A 130 4.93 31.74 -33.20
C GLU A 130 4.08 31.63 -34.47
N THR A 131 2.78 31.90 -34.37
CA THR A 131 1.86 31.88 -35.51
C THR A 131 2.27 32.91 -36.56
N THR A 132 2.63 34.13 -36.16
CA THR A 132 3.14 35.15 -37.10
C THR A 132 4.42 34.67 -37.80
N LYS A 133 5.37 34.09 -37.06
CA LYS A 133 6.61 33.56 -37.65
C LYS A 133 6.35 32.41 -38.63
N ILE A 134 5.39 31.53 -38.32
CA ILE A 134 5.02 30.41 -39.20
C ILE A 134 4.31 30.94 -40.45
N ARG A 135 3.40 31.90 -40.29
CA ARG A 135 2.72 32.58 -41.40
C ARG A 135 3.72 33.25 -42.35
N ASP A 136 4.68 34.00 -41.83
CA ASP A 136 5.72 34.63 -42.64
C ASP A 136 6.56 33.60 -43.42
N LYS A 137 6.88 32.47 -42.78
CA LYS A 137 7.58 31.35 -43.44
C LYS A 137 6.73 30.73 -44.54
N ALA A 138 5.44 30.51 -44.29
CA ALA A 138 4.52 29.96 -45.29
C ALA A 138 4.40 30.91 -46.49
N ASN A 139 4.19 32.20 -46.26
CA ASN A 139 4.12 33.23 -47.31
C ASN A 139 5.41 33.32 -48.11
N ARG A 140 6.57 33.19 -47.46
CA ARG A 140 7.87 33.12 -48.16
C ARG A 140 7.99 31.89 -49.06
N TRP A 141 7.45 30.74 -48.66
CA TRP A 141 7.41 29.57 -49.54
C TRP A 141 6.42 29.76 -50.69
N THR A 142 5.28 30.42 -50.46
CA THR A 142 4.34 30.83 -51.51
C THR A 142 5.05 31.73 -52.55
N ASP A 143 5.82 32.72 -52.10
CA ASP A 143 6.65 33.57 -52.98
C ASP A 143 7.63 32.73 -53.82
N ASN A 144 8.33 31.79 -53.18
CA ASN A 144 9.29 30.92 -53.86
C ASN A 144 8.60 30.06 -54.92
N ILE A 145 7.40 29.54 -54.64
CA ILE A 145 6.60 28.75 -55.58
C ILE A 145 6.19 29.62 -56.78
N PHE A 146 5.67 30.83 -56.55
CA PHE A 146 5.30 31.74 -57.62
C PHE A 146 6.50 32.19 -58.46
N ALA A 147 7.64 32.48 -57.82
CA ALA A 147 8.88 32.81 -58.51
C ALA A 147 9.36 31.65 -59.40
N ALA A 148 9.33 30.41 -58.88
CA ALA A 148 9.70 29.22 -59.64
C ALA A 148 8.76 29.00 -60.83
N LYS A 149 7.44 29.12 -60.65
CA LYS A 149 6.45 29.05 -61.74
C LYS A 149 6.74 30.06 -62.84
N LYS A 150 6.95 31.33 -62.45
CA LYS A 150 7.26 32.43 -63.39
C LYS A 150 8.55 32.18 -64.14
N TRP A 151 9.59 31.67 -63.47
CA TRP A 151 10.87 31.35 -64.10
C TRP A 151 10.76 30.17 -65.07
N CYS A 152 10.09 29.08 -64.70
CA CYS A 152 9.86 27.93 -65.58
C CYS A 152 9.08 28.31 -66.83
N LYS A 153 8.03 29.12 -66.69
CA LYS A 153 7.28 29.68 -67.81
C LYS A 153 8.16 30.51 -68.74
N LYS A 154 9.00 31.40 -68.19
CA LYS A 154 9.89 32.26 -68.99
C LYS A 154 11.03 31.50 -69.67
N LYS A 155 11.64 30.53 -69.00
CA LYS A 155 12.86 29.85 -69.46
C LYS A 155 12.58 28.66 -70.36
N PHE A 156 11.52 27.91 -70.07
CA PHE A 156 11.18 26.64 -70.75
C PHE A 156 9.85 26.69 -71.51
N ASN A 157 9.14 27.83 -71.49
CA ASN A 157 7.83 28.01 -72.13
C ASN A 157 6.77 26.98 -71.67
N ILE A 158 6.86 26.53 -70.42
CA ILE A 158 5.89 25.60 -69.82
C ILE A 158 4.71 26.39 -69.26
N GLU A 159 3.49 26.01 -69.62
CA GLU A 159 2.27 26.64 -69.10
C GLU A 159 2.08 26.36 -67.61
N GLU A 160 1.61 27.37 -66.87
CA GLU A 160 1.39 27.28 -65.42
C GLU A 160 0.37 26.20 -65.03
N LYS A 161 -0.61 25.90 -65.89
CA LYS A 161 -1.58 24.82 -65.65
C LYS A 161 -0.92 23.45 -65.61
N VAL A 162 0.08 23.23 -66.48
CA VAL A 162 0.84 21.97 -66.51
C VAL A 162 1.72 21.86 -65.27
N LEU A 163 2.40 22.94 -64.87
CA LEU A 163 3.18 22.97 -63.62
C LEU A 163 2.29 22.73 -62.39
N ASN A 164 1.14 23.39 -62.32
CA ASN A 164 0.20 23.20 -61.22
C ASN A 164 -0.33 21.77 -61.14
N ALA A 165 -0.70 21.17 -62.28
CA ALA A 165 -1.16 19.78 -62.31
C ALA A 165 -0.05 18.80 -61.94
N GLN A 166 1.19 19.05 -62.39
CA GLN A 166 2.33 18.15 -62.16
C GLN A 166 2.84 18.19 -60.72
N PHE A 167 2.84 19.37 -60.09
CA PHE A 167 3.31 19.58 -58.72
C PHE A 167 2.17 19.71 -57.70
N GLU A 168 0.95 19.37 -58.09
CA GLU A 168 -0.25 19.42 -57.24
C GLU A 168 -0.45 20.78 -56.55
N ILE A 169 -0.11 21.87 -57.24
CA ILE A 169 -0.24 23.22 -56.70
C ILE A 169 -1.71 23.64 -56.79
N PRO A 170 -2.41 23.88 -55.67
CA PRO A 170 -3.81 24.28 -55.67
C PRO A 170 -4.01 25.60 -56.42
N SER A 171 -5.14 25.74 -57.12
CA SER A 171 -5.53 27.01 -57.77
C SER A 171 -5.80 28.12 -56.76
N GLU A 172 -6.26 27.74 -55.57
CA GLU A 172 -6.58 28.64 -54.46
C GLU A 172 -5.34 29.02 -53.63
N LEU A 173 -4.13 28.57 -54.02
CA LEU A 173 -2.92 28.91 -53.26
C LEU A 173 -2.70 30.41 -53.32
N ASP A 174 -2.79 31.06 -52.16
CA ASP A 174 -2.55 32.47 -51.97
C ASP A 174 -1.81 32.71 -50.65
N TYR A 175 -1.48 33.97 -50.37
CA TYR A 175 -0.90 34.37 -49.09
C TYR A 175 -1.87 34.15 -47.94
N LEU A 176 -1.32 33.73 -46.80
CA LEU A 176 -2.05 33.60 -45.55
C LEU A 176 -2.08 34.95 -44.82
N ASP A 177 -3.30 35.41 -44.50
CA ASP A 177 -3.59 36.56 -43.64
C ASP A 177 -3.29 36.26 -42.15
#